data_AF-A0A8D2Q5I4-F1
#
_entry.id   AF-A0A8D2Q5I4-F1
#
_cell.length_a   1.000
_cell.length_b   1.000
_cell.length_c   1.000
_cell.angle_alpha   90.00
_cell.angle_beta   90.00
_cell.angle_gamma   90.00
#
_symmetry.space_group_name_H-M   'P 1'
#
loop_
_entity.id
_entity.type
_entity.pdbx_description
1 polymer ?
#
loop_
_entity_poly.entity_id
_entity_poly.type
_entity_poly.pdbx_seq_one_letter_code
_entity_poly.pdbx_strand_id
1 'polypeptide(L)'
;MTDLIFAEKDLVQSLKAYIQEEESKLSKIKSWAEKMESVTVKATSDPEGYLAHPVNAYKLVKRLNTEWQELENLVLEDATKGFIANLTIQRQFFPSEEDETGAAKALMRLQDTYKLDPETISKGEFPGTKYRSVLTVDDCFGMGKTAYNDGDYYHTVLWMQQALKQHDDGEETLVTKAEILDYLSYAIFQLGDIRRAMELTRRLISLDPHHERASSNMRYFEKLLENEKEAKPFNESSDTVEATTNGGIYERPQDYLPEREIYEALCRGEGVKMTPRRQKRLFCRYHNGNQNPHLLIAPFKEEDEWDSPHIVRYYDVLSDEEIEKIKELAKPKLARATVRDPKTGVLTVANYRVSKSSWLEEDDDLVVAKVNHRMEHITGLTTKTAELLQVANYGMGGQYEPHFDFSRRPFDSSLKTEGNRLATFLNYMSDVEAGGATVFPDFGAAIWPKKGTAVFWYNLFRSGEGDYRTRHAACPVLVGCKWVSNKWFHERGNEFLRPCGTTEVD
;
A
#
# COMPACT_ATOMS: atom_id res chain seq x y z
N MET A 1 9.00 -1.52 7.82
CA MET A 1 9.21 -2.36 6.62
C MET A 1 10.66 -2.82 6.54
N THR A 2 11.65 -1.94 6.35
CA THR A 2 13.07 -2.36 6.30
C THR A 2 13.49 -3.18 7.53
N ASP A 3 13.14 -2.72 8.73
CA ASP A 3 13.47 -3.45 9.97
C ASP A 3 12.76 -4.81 10.07
N LEU A 4 11.57 -4.95 9.48
CA LEU A 4 10.81 -6.21 9.47
C LEU A 4 11.49 -7.27 8.59
N ILE A 5 12.12 -6.87 7.49
CA ILE A 5 12.89 -7.79 6.63
C ILE A 5 14.08 -8.38 7.40
N PHE A 6 14.76 -7.55 8.21
CA PHE A 6 15.86 -8.02 9.05
C PHE A 6 15.35 -8.93 10.18
N ALA A 7 14.23 -8.57 10.82
CA ALA A 7 13.61 -9.42 11.83
C ALA A 7 13.20 -10.79 11.28
N GLU A 8 12.59 -10.84 10.08
CA GLU A 8 12.25 -12.10 9.40
C GLU A 8 13.49 -12.93 9.10
N LYS A 9 14.56 -12.30 8.60
CA LYS A 9 15.84 -12.98 8.36
C LYS A 9 16.39 -13.63 9.63
N ASP A 10 16.33 -12.93 10.76
CA ASP A 10 16.80 -13.42 12.05
C ASP A 10 15.92 -14.58 12.56
N LEU A 11 14.61 -14.53 12.33
CA LEU A 11 13.69 -15.63 12.63
C LEU A 11 13.97 -16.87 11.78
N VAL A 12 14.28 -16.71 10.49
CA VAL A 12 14.68 -17.83 9.62
C VAL A 12 15.98 -18.48 10.13
N GLN A 13 16.94 -17.68 10.62
CA GLN A 13 18.15 -18.24 11.23
C GLN A 13 17.82 -19.01 12.51
N SER A 14 16.94 -18.47 13.35
CA SER A 14 16.48 -19.13 14.57
C SER A 14 15.71 -20.43 14.28
N LEU A 15 14.91 -20.45 13.22
CA LEU A 15 14.20 -21.64 12.75
C LEU A 15 15.18 -22.72 12.28
N LYS A 16 16.24 -22.34 11.55
CA LYS A 16 17.30 -23.28 11.14
C LYS A 16 18.04 -23.89 12.33
N ALA A 17 18.32 -23.10 13.37
CA ALA A 17 18.93 -23.62 14.59
C ALA A 17 18.02 -24.63 15.30
N TYR A 18 16.71 -24.34 15.39
CA TYR A 18 15.71 -25.27 15.91
C TYR A 18 15.67 -26.58 15.10
N ILE A 19 15.64 -26.50 13.77
CA ILE A 19 15.64 -27.68 12.89
C ILE A 19 16.88 -28.55 13.15
N GLN A 20 18.06 -27.94 13.27
CA GLN A 20 19.30 -28.68 13.55
C GLN A 20 19.28 -29.39 14.92
N GLU A 21 18.67 -28.76 15.93
CA GLU A 21 18.52 -29.36 17.25
C GLU A 21 17.56 -30.56 17.23
N GLU A 22 16.41 -30.42 16.54
CA GLU A 22 15.47 -31.53 16.32
C GLU A 22 16.08 -32.66 15.49
N GLU A 23 16.84 -32.36 14.43
CA GLU A 23 17.53 -33.38 13.63
C GLU A 23 18.57 -34.14 14.48
N SER A 24 19.31 -33.45 15.34
CA SER A 24 20.27 -34.05 16.27
C SER A 24 19.57 -34.94 17.30
N LYS A 25 18.49 -34.46 17.90
CA LYS A 25 17.63 -35.23 18.81
C LYS A 25 17.06 -36.47 18.12
N LEU A 26 16.47 -36.31 16.94
CA LEU A 26 15.90 -37.39 16.14
C LEU A 26 16.97 -38.41 15.74
N SER A 27 18.18 -37.97 15.40
CA SER A 27 19.30 -38.87 15.09
C SER A 27 19.70 -39.72 16.30
N LYS A 28 19.74 -39.14 17.51
CA LYS A 28 20.02 -39.89 18.74
C LYS A 28 18.92 -40.92 19.02
N ILE A 29 17.65 -40.54 18.84
CA ILE A 29 16.50 -41.44 19.03
C ILE A 29 16.54 -42.59 18.01
N LYS A 30 16.79 -42.30 16.73
CA LYS A 30 16.95 -43.32 15.68
C LYS A 30 18.06 -44.32 16.01
N SER A 31 19.24 -43.83 16.39
CA SER A 31 20.37 -44.70 16.77
C SER A 31 20.05 -45.58 17.98
N TRP A 32 19.32 -45.04 18.97
CA TRP A 32 18.88 -45.81 20.12
C TRP A 32 17.86 -46.89 19.72
N ALA A 33 16.90 -46.55 18.86
CA ALA A 33 15.88 -47.48 18.36
C ALA A 33 16.49 -48.66 17.59
N GLU A 34 17.42 -48.40 16.66
CA GLU A 34 18.15 -49.43 15.92
C GLU A 34 18.94 -50.37 16.85
N LYS A 35 19.61 -49.80 17.86
CA LYS A 35 20.34 -50.58 18.86
C LYS A 35 19.38 -51.50 19.63
N MET A 36 18.21 -51.00 20.02
CA MET A 36 17.23 -51.78 20.76
C MET A 36 16.61 -52.88 19.93
N GLU A 37 16.28 -52.62 18.66
CA GLU A 37 15.78 -53.63 17.74
C GLU A 37 16.74 -54.82 17.63
N SER A 38 18.05 -54.56 17.51
CA SER A 38 19.05 -55.63 17.44
C SER A 38 19.13 -56.48 18.72
N VAL A 39 18.81 -55.89 19.88
CA VAL A 39 18.85 -56.55 21.18
C VAL A 39 17.55 -57.30 21.45
N THR A 40 16.40 -56.73 21.10
CA THR A 40 15.09 -57.36 21.29
C THR A 40 14.96 -58.59 20.43
N VAL A 41 15.37 -58.55 19.15
CA VAL A 41 15.34 -59.71 18.24
C VAL A 41 16.08 -60.92 18.82
N LYS A 42 17.29 -60.71 19.36
CA LYS A 42 18.10 -61.77 20.00
C LYS A 42 17.51 -62.27 21.31
N ALA A 43 16.87 -61.38 22.08
CA ALA A 43 16.26 -61.75 23.36
C ALA A 43 14.93 -62.51 23.17
N THR A 44 14.18 -62.23 22.10
CA THR A 44 12.90 -62.91 21.83
C THR A 44 13.04 -64.25 21.13
N SER A 45 14.17 -64.54 20.49
CA SER A 45 14.39 -65.83 19.81
C SER A 45 14.60 -67.01 20.76
N ASP A 46 15.15 -66.77 21.96
CA ASP A 46 15.30 -67.75 23.05
C ASP A 46 15.33 -67.03 24.42
N PRO A 47 14.15 -66.69 24.99
CA PRO A 47 14.10 -65.88 26.21
C PRO A 47 14.71 -66.57 27.44
N GLU A 48 14.48 -67.88 27.61
CA GLU A 48 14.99 -68.63 28.77
C GLU A 48 16.51 -68.80 28.70
N GLY A 49 17.06 -69.19 27.54
CA GLY A 49 18.50 -69.31 27.35
C GLY A 49 19.22 -67.95 27.39
N TYR A 50 18.59 -66.90 26.87
CA TYR A 50 19.13 -65.54 26.95
C TYR A 50 19.26 -65.04 28.40
N LEU A 51 18.24 -65.28 29.23
CA LEU A 51 18.19 -64.86 30.63
C LEU A 51 18.99 -65.77 31.58
N ALA A 52 19.28 -67.01 31.19
CA ALA A 52 20.15 -67.91 31.95
C ALA A 52 21.59 -67.36 32.11
N HIS A 53 22.02 -66.44 31.24
CA HIS A 53 23.31 -65.76 31.34
C HIS A 53 23.23 -64.54 32.29
N PRO A 54 23.95 -64.51 33.43
CA PRO A 54 23.80 -63.45 34.45
C PRO A 54 24.02 -62.02 33.94
N VAL A 55 24.92 -61.83 32.96
CA VAL A 55 25.17 -60.51 32.34
C VAL A 55 23.96 -60.03 31.53
N ASN A 56 23.26 -60.94 30.85
CA ASN A 56 22.10 -60.60 30.03
C ASN A 56 20.89 -60.24 30.91
N ALA A 57 20.69 -60.98 32.00
CA ALA A 57 19.70 -60.66 33.02
C ALA A 57 19.96 -59.27 33.63
N TYR A 58 21.19 -58.97 34.03
CA TYR A 58 21.57 -57.62 34.52
C TYR A 58 21.33 -56.53 33.45
N LYS A 59 21.74 -56.77 32.20
CA LYS A 59 21.56 -55.80 31.10
C LYS A 59 20.10 -55.54 30.77
N LEU A 60 19.21 -56.54 30.88
CA LEU A 60 17.77 -56.34 30.72
C LEU A 60 17.20 -55.49 31.86
N VAL A 61 17.52 -55.81 33.11
CA VAL A 61 17.06 -55.04 34.29
C VAL A 61 17.53 -53.59 34.20
N LYS A 62 18.81 -53.36 33.89
CA LYS A 62 19.35 -52.00 33.68
C LYS A 62 18.64 -51.27 32.56
N ARG A 63 18.37 -51.95 31.43
CA ARG A 63 17.69 -51.33 30.29
C ARG A 63 16.28 -50.87 30.67
N LEU A 64 15.48 -51.75 31.27
CA LEU A 64 14.10 -51.45 31.68
C LEU A 64 14.02 -50.40 32.79
N ASN A 65 14.98 -50.38 33.72
CA ASN A 65 14.95 -49.46 34.85
C ASN A 65 15.59 -48.08 34.55
N THR A 66 16.59 -48.01 33.67
CA THR A 66 17.41 -46.80 33.49
C THR A 66 17.47 -46.34 32.03
N GLU A 67 17.83 -47.22 31.09
CA GLU A 67 18.06 -46.81 29.69
C GLU A 67 16.75 -46.36 29.00
N TRP A 68 15.58 -46.94 29.36
CA TRP A 68 14.28 -46.47 28.88
C TRP A 68 13.86 -45.11 29.47
N GLN A 69 14.19 -44.84 30.73
CA GLN A 69 13.92 -43.54 31.37
C GLN A 69 14.79 -42.43 30.74
N GLU A 70 16.05 -42.74 30.39
CA GLU A 70 16.93 -41.82 29.67
C GLU A 70 16.39 -41.48 28.27
N LEU A 71 15.82 -42.45 27.56
CA LEU A 71 15.13 -42.20 26.30
C LEU A 71 13.89 -41.33 26.48
N GLU A 72 13.06 -41.62 27.49
CA GLU A 72 11.87 -40.80 27.79
C GLU A 72 12.27 -39.34 28.01
N ASN A 73 13.31 -39.09 28.80
CA ASN A 73 13.83 -37.74 29.02
C ASN A 73 14.30 -37.06 27.73
N LEU A 74 15.00 -37.80 26.84
CA LEU A 74 15.43 -37.28 25.54
C LEU A 74 14.24 -36.96 24.64
N VAL A 75 13.20 -37.81 24.62
CA VAL A 75 11.98 -37.58 23.83
C VAL A 75 11.22 -36.37 24.33
N LEU A 76 11.14 -36.17 25.65
CA LEU A 76 10.49 -35.03 26.29
C LEU A 76 11.31 -33.72 26.25
N GLU A 77 12.58 -33.78 25.83
CA GLU A 77 13.43 -32.60 25.71
C GLU A 77 12.85 -31.62 24.68
N ASP A 78 12.54 -30.41 25.13
CA ASP A 78 11.91 -29.37 24.30
C ASP A 78 12.97 -28.52 23.59
N ALA A 79 13.18 -28.78 22.30
CA ALA A 79 14.06 -28.00 21.42
C ALA A 79 13.42 -26.67 20.96
N THR A 80 12.12 -26.44 21.22
CA THR A 80 11.40 -25.28 20.68
C THR A 80 11.69 -23.98 21.44
N LYS A 81 12.19 -24.06 22.69
CA LYS A 81 12.33 -22.91 23.60
C LYS A 81 13.05 -21.71 22.99
N GLY A 82 14.18 -21.94 22.33
CA GLY A 82 14.98 -20.86 21.75
C GLY A 82 14.24 -20.14 20.62
N PHE A 83 13.65 -20.91 19.71
CA PHE A 83 12.88 -20.38 18.58
C PHE A 83 11.60 -19.66 19.02
N ILE A 84 10.81 -20.26 19.90
CA ILE A 84 9.55 -19.68 20.37
C ILE A 84 9.79 -18.40 21.18
N ALA A 85 10.85 -18.34 22.01
CA ALA A 85 11.20 -17.12 22.72
C ALA A 85 11.56 -15.99 21.75
N ASN A 86 12.38 -16.26 20.73
CA ASN A 86 12.74 -15.26 19.73
C ASN A 86 11.51 -14.83 18.91
N LEU A 87 10.68 -15.77 18.45
CA LEU A 87 9.44 -15.48 17.73
C LEU A 87 8.51 -14.60 18.56
N THR A 88 8.36 -14.88 19.86
CA THR A 88 7.50 -14.10 20.75
C THR A 88 7.99 -12.65 20.89
N ILE A 89 9.31 -12.45 21.00
CA ILE A 89 9.91 -11.11 21.08
C ILE A 89 9.72 -10.36 19.76
N GLN A 90 9.89 -11.01 18.60
CA GLN A 90 9.74 -10.34 17.31
C GLN A 90 8.28 -10.06 16.96
N ARG A 91 7.35 -10.92 17.40
CA ARG A 91 5.91 -10.81 17.11
C ARG A 91 5.29 -9.50 17.57
N GLN A 92 5.84 -8.83 18.58
CA GLN A 92 5.36 -7.52 19.03
C GLN A 92 5.51 -6.40 17.97
N PHE A 93 6.38 -6.61 16.97
CA PHE A 93 6.61 -5.68 15.87
C PHE A 93 5.93 -6.10 14.56
N PHE A 94 5.27 -7.25 14.55
CA PHE A 94 4.65 -7.79 13.33
C PHE A 94 3.45 -6.94 12.89
N PRO A 95 3.17 -6.91 11.58
CA PRO A 95 1.95 -6.32 11.08
C PRO A 95 0.72 -7.07 11.62
N SER A 96 -0.38 -6.33 11.75
CA SER A 96 -1.69 -6.84 12.12
C SER A 96 -2.54 -7.22 10.90
N GLU A 97 -3.70 -7.85 11.11
CA GLU A 97 -4.68 -8.13 10.05
C GLU A 97 -5.17 -6.85 9.33
N GLU A 98 -5.20 -5.71 10.06
CA GLU A 98 -5.54 -4.42 9.46
C GLU A 98 -4.46 -3.96 8.46
N ASP A 99 -3.18 -4.23 8.76
CA ASP A 99 -2.07 -3.88 7.88
C ASP A 99 -2.08 -4.74 6.61
N GLU A 100 -2.39 -6.03 6.74
CA GLU A 100 -2.55 -6.95 5.61
C GLU A 100 -3.70 -6.51 4.69
N THR A 101 -4.87 -6.24 5.27
CA THR A 101 -6.03 -5.70 4.55
C THR A 101 -5.68 -4.37 3.88
N GLY A 102 -4.95 -3.50 4.58
CA GLY A 102 -4.46 -2.23 4.03
C GLY A 102 -3.53 -2.40 2.82
N ALA A 103 -2.64 -3.41 2.85
CA ALA A 103 -1.75 -3.74 1.74
C ALA A 103 -2.52 -4.28 0.53
N ALA A 104 -3.52 -5.15 0.74
CA ALA A 104 -4.39 -5.63 -0.34
C ALA A 104 -5.15 -4.47 -1.03
N LYS A 105 -5.75 -3.56 -0.25
CA LYS A 105 -6.41 -2.35 -0.79
C LYS A 105 -5.42 -1.44 -1.52
N ALA A 106 -4.19 -1.35 -1.05
CA ALA A 106 -3.13 -0.59 -1.73
C ALA A 106 -2.81 -1.18 -3.11
N LEU A 107 -2.75 -2.50 -3.25
CA LEU A 107 -2.55 -3.15 -4.56
C LEU A 107 -3.73 -2.94 -5.50
N MET A 108 -4.97 -3.04 -5.03
CA MET A 108 -6.17 -2.73 -5.84
C MET A 108 -6.20 -1.27 -6.30
N ARG A 109 -5.78 -0.34 -5.44
CA ARG A 109 -5.63 1.06 -5.85
C ARG A 109 -4.58 1.25 -6.94
N LEU A 110 -3.46 0.53 -6.86
CA LEU A 110 -2.43 0.54 -7.91
C LEU A 110 -2.97 -0.05 -9.21
N GLN A 111 -3.75 -1.14 -9.09
CA GLN A 111 -4.46 -1.78 -10.20
C GLN A 111 -5.34 -0.77 -10.95
N ASP A 112 -6.20 -0.06 -10.23
CA ASP A 112 -7.08 0.98 -10.79
C ASP A 112 -6.28 2.11 -11.42
N THR A 113 -5.40 2.74 -10.62
CA THR A 113 -4.73 3.97 -11.01
C THR A 113 -3.87 3.77 -12.25
N TYR A 114 -3.14 2.65 -12.31
CA TYR A 114 -2.18 2.36 -13.38
C TYR A 114 -2.74 1.42 -14.44
N LYS A 115 -4.03 1.07 -14.39
CA LYS A 115 -4.70 0.14 -15.32
C LYS A 115 -3.93 -1.18 -15.47
N LEU A 116 -3.49 -1.73 -14.34
CA LEU A 116 -2.78 -3.00 -14.31
C LEU A 116 -3.80 -4.13 -14.28
N ASP A 117 -3.57 -5.18 -15.06
CA ASP A 117 -4.37 -6.38 -14.96
C ASP A 117 -3.90 -7.26 -13.77
N PRO A 118 -4.80 -8.06 -13.16
CA PRO A 118 -4.44 -8.97 -12.06
C PRO A 118 -3.31 -9.94 -12.41
N GLU A 119 -3.17 -10.33 -13.68
CA GLU A 119 -2.13 -11.27 -14.09
C GLU A 119 -0.74 -10.60 -14.00
N THR A 120 -0.58 -9.38 -14.50
CA THR A 120 0.64 -8.56 -14.35
C THR A 120 1.04 -8.38 -12.88
N ILE A 121 0.07 -8.05 -12.02
CA ILE A 121 0.32 -7.91 -10.57
C ILE A 121 0.71 -9.26 -9.96
N SER A 122 -0.03 -10.34 -10.30
CA SER A 122 0.23 -11.68 -9.75
C SER A 122 1.60 -12.22 -10.14
N LYS A 123 2.14 -11.85 -11.30
CA LYS A 123 3.50 -12.23 -11.73
C LYS A 123 4.59 -11.30 -11.17
N GLY A 124 4.21 -10.24 -10.46
CA GLY A 124 5.11 -9.22 -9.94
C GLY A 124 5.79 -8.39 -11.03
N GLU A 125 5.15 -8.23 -12.19
CA GLU A 125 5.71 -7.56 -13.36
C GLU A 125 5.47 -6.05 -13.32
N PHE A 126 6.20 -5.36 -12.44
CA PHE A 126 6.13 -3.90 -12.33
C PHE A 126 7.29 -3.19 -13.06
N PRO A 127 7.04 -2.02 -13.68
CA PRO A 127 8.10 -1.22 -14.30
C PRO A 127 9.07 -0.66 -13.23
N GLY A 128 10.35 -0.55 -13.58
CA GLY A 128 11.35 0.11 -12.74
C GLY A 128 11.94 -0.73 -11.60
N THR A 129 11.53 -2.00 -11.43
CA THR A 129 12.12 -2.91 -10.45
C THR A 129 12.65 -4.19 -11.09
N LYS A 130 13.78 -4.69 -10.56
CA LYS A 130 14.33 -6.01 -10.87
C LYS A 130 13.87 -7.10 -9.91
N TYR A 131 13.28 -6.70 -8.79
CA TYR A 131 12.79 -7.62 -7.76
C TYR A 131 11.39 -8.06 -8.13
N ARG A 132 11.15 -9.38 -8.09
CA ARG A 132 9.87 -10.00 -8.46
C ARG A 132 9.46 -10.99 -7.37
N SER A 133 8.17 -11.00 -7.08
CA SER A 133 7.49 -12.02 -6.30
C SER A 133 6.21 -12.38 -7.05
N VAL A 134 5.77 -13.62 -6.90
CA VAL A 134 4.54 -14.11 -7.52
C VAL A 134 3.49 -14.26 -6.42
N LEU A 135 2.25 -13.88 -6.73
CA LEU A 135 1.08 -14.16 -5.91
C LEU A 135 0.53 -15.53 -6.30
N THR A 136 0.37 -16.38 -5.30
CA THR A 136 -0.21 -17.72 -5.44
C THR A 136 -1.72 -17.68 -5.67
N VAL A 137 -2.33 -18.83 -5.96
CA VAL A 137 -3.79 -18.99 -5.98
C VAL A 137 -4.40 -18.52 -4.65
N ASP A 138 -3.80 -18.91 -3.53
CA ASP A 138 -4.28 -18.56 -2.18
C ASP A 138 -4.20 -17.05 -1.93
N ASP A 139 -3.14 -16.38 -2.40
CA ASP A 139 -2.99 -14.92 -2.31
C ASP A 139 -4.04 -14.20 -3.16
N CYS A 140 -4.26 -14.65 -4.41
CA CYS A 140 -5.26 -14.06 -5.31
C CYS A 140 -6.68 -14.24 -4.75
N PHE A 141 -6.97 -15.41 -4.18
CA PHE A 141 -8.23 -15.68 -3.49
C PHE A 141 -8.39 -14.79 -2.25
N GLY A 142 -7.33 -14.62 -1.47
CA GLY A 142 -7.26 -13.69 -0.33
C GLY A 142 -7.62 -12.27 -0.74
N MET A 143 -6.98 -11.75 -1.79
CA MET A 143 -7.31 -10.43 -2.36
C MET A 143 -8.78 -10.33 -2.78
N GLY A 144 -9.31 -11.32 -3.49
CA GLY A 144 -10.71 -11.34 -3.90
C GLY A 144 -11.69 -11.33 -2.71
N LYS A 145 -11.36 -12.03 -1.61
CA LYS A 145 -12.13 -12.03 -0.37
C LYS A 145 -12.07 -10.69 0.36
N THR A 146 -10.91 -10.04 0.40
CA THR A 146 -10.79 -8.69 0.97
C THR A 146 -11.69 -7.71 0.22
N ALA A 147 -11.67 -7.73 -1.11
CA ALA A 147 -12.55 -6.91 -1.94
C ALA A 147 -14.03 -7.22 -1.70
N TYR A 148 -14.38 -8.51 -1.58
CA TYR A 148 -15.76 -8.94 -1.35
C TYR A 148 -16.31 -8.43 -0.03
N ASN A 149 -15.51 -8.52 1.04
CA ASN A 149 -15.89 -8.07 2.38
C ASN A 149 -16.09 -6.56 2.45
N ASP A 150 -15.41 -5.80 1.59
CA ASP A 150 -15.59 -4.36 1.43
C ASP A 150 -16.79 -3.99 0.53
N GLY A 151 -17.44 -4.97 -0.10
CA GLY A 151 -18.50 -4.75 -1.10
C GLY A 151 -17.99 -4.32 -2.47
N ASP A 152 -16.68 -4.43 -2.73
CA ASP A 152 -16.06 -4.15 -4.01
C ASP A 152 -16.13 -5.38 -4.93
N TYR A 153 -17.32 -5.62 -5.48
CA TYR A 153 -17.56 -6.77 -6.35
C TYR A 153 -16.78 -6.70 -7.67
N TYR A 154 -16.39 -5.50 -8.13
CA TYR A 154 -15.56 -5.33 -9.32
C TYR A 154 -14.19 -5.97 -9.11
N HIS A 155 -13.48 -5.62 -8.04
CA HIS A 155 -12.20 -6.24 -7.72
C HIS A 155 -12.34 -7.71 -7.30
N THR A 156 -13.43 -8.10 -6.62
CA THR A 156 -13.69 -9.52 -6.34
C THR A 156 -13.70 -10.34 -7.62
N VAL A 157 -14.41 -9.90 -8.66
CA VAL A 157 -14.48 -10.64 -9.92
C VAL A 157 -13.11 -10.78 -10.55
N LEU A 158 -12.33 -9.69 -10.62
CA LEU A 158 -11.00 -9.69 -11.23
C LEU A 158 -10.04 -10.66 -10.52
N TRP A 159 -9.98 -10.60 -9.19
CA TRP A 159 -9.06 -11.43 -8.41
C TRP A 159 -9.51 -12.89 -8.31
N MET A 160 -10.81 -13.16 -8.21
CA MET A 160 -11.35 -14.53 -8.23
C MET A 160 -11.16 -15.19 -9.61
N GLN A 161 -11.28 -14.44 -10.71
CA GLN A 161 -10.96 -14.95 -12.04
C GLN A 161 -9.47 -15.29 -12.18
N GLN A 162 -8.58 -14.44 -11.64
CA GLN A 162 -7.15 -14.71 -11.64
C GLN A 162 -6.79 -15.95 -10.80
N ALA A 163 -7.37 -16.09 -9.61
CA ALA A 163 -7.20 -17.28 -8.77
C ALA A 163 -7.71 -18.55 -9.48
N LEU A 164 -8.88 -18.48 -10.12
CA LEU A 164 -9.44 -19.61 -10.87
C LEU A 164 -8.56 -19.99 -12.07
N LYS A 165 -7.99 -18.99 -12.77
CA LYS A 165 -7.06 -19.20 -13.88
C LYS A 165 -5.80 -19.92 -13.42
N GLN A 166 -5.13 -19.42 -12.38
CA GLN A 166 -3.93 -20.06 -11.81
C GLN A 166 -4.23 -21.48 -11.30
N HIS A 167 -5.39 -21.69 -10.68
CA HIS A 167 -5.81 -23.02 -10.24
C HIS A 167 -6.11 -23.96 -11.43
N ASP A 168 -6.70 -23.45 -12.52
CA ASP A 168 -6.94 -24.21 -13.75
C ASP A 168 -5.60 -24.56 -14.46
N ASP A 169 -4.57 -23.72 -14.33
CA ASP A 169 -3.20 -23.97 -14.83
C ASP A 169 -2.42 -25.02 -14.00
N GLY A 170 -2.98 -25.49 -12.87
CA GLY A 170 -2.45 -26.62 -12.10
C GLY A 170 -1.53 -26.25 -10.93
N GLU A 171 -1.58 -25.01 -10.46
CA GLU A 171 -0.85 -24.57 -9.27
C GLU A 171 -1.35 -25.28 -8.00
N GLU A 172 -0.43 -25.69 -7.11
CA GLU A 172 -0.77 -26.31 -5.83
C GLU A 172 -1.38 -25.27 -4.88
N THR A 173 -2.54 -25.57 -4.29
CA THR A 173 -3.27 -24.64 -3.44
C THR A 173 -4.12 -25.38 -2.41
N LEU A 174 -4.47 -24.69 -1.31
CA LEU A 174 -5.39 -25.19 -0.30
C LEU A 174 -6.85 -24.86 -0.63
N VAL A 175 -7.08 -23.81 -1.42
CA VAL A 175 -8.42 -23.32 -1.78
C VAL A 175 -9.02 -24.18 -2.89
N THR A 176 -10.27 -24.59 -2.71
CA THR A 176 -10.98 -25.37 -3.72
C THR A 176 -11.56 -24.50 -4.83
N LYS A 177 -11.68 -25.04 -6.05
CA LYS A 177 -12.40 -24.37 -7.15
C LYS A 177 -13.85 -24.03 -6.79
N ALA A 178 -14.50 -24.85 -5.94
CA ALA A 178 -15.87 -24.61 -5.48
C ALA A 178 -15.95 -23.30 -4.66
N GLU A 179 -15.02 -23.07 -3.74
CA GLU A 179 -14.95 -21.84 -2.95
C GLU A 179 -14.75 -20.60 -3.84
N ILE A 180 -13.81 -20.67 -4.80
CA ILE A 180 -13.57 -19.56 -5.74
C ILE A 180 -14.83 -19.24 -6.55
N LEU A 181 -15.51 -20.26 -7.08
CA LEU A 181 -16.73 -20.10 -7.88
C LEU A 181 -17.89 -19.55 -7.07
N ASP A 182 -17.98 -19.85 -5.76
CA ASP A 182 -19.04 -19.35 -4.90
C ASP A 182 -18.97 -17.81 -4.79
N TYR A 183 -17.81 -17.27 -4.41
CA TYR A 183 -17.58 -15.83 -4.36
C TYR A 183 -17.72 -15.18 -5.74
N LEU A 184 -17.13 -15.79 -6.77
CA LEU A 184 -17.15 -15.25 -8.13
C LEU A 184 -18.57 -15.16 -8.70
N SER A 185 -19.38 -16.21 -8.53
CA SER A 185 -20.75 -16.23 -9.05
C SER A 185 -21.63 -15.18 -8.38
N TYR A 186 -21.49 -14.98 -7.07
CA TYR A 186 -22.22 -13.94 -6.35
C TYR A 186 -21.76 -12.53 -6.77
N ALA A 187 -20.46 -12.27 -6.86
CA ALA A 187 -19.94 -10.96 -7.26
C ALA A 187 -20.41 -10.58 -8.68
N ILE A 188 -20.40 -11.54 -9.62
CA ILE A 188 -20.92 -11.35 -10.98
C ILE A 188 -22.42 -11.03 -10.97
N PHE A 189 -23.19 -11.73 -10.13
CA PHE A 189 -24.61 -11.43 -9.94
C PHE A 189 -24.83 -10.00 -9.42
N GLN A 190 -24.04 -9.53 -8.46
CA GLN A 190 -24.12 -8.17 -7.93
C GLN A 190 -23.79 -7.09 -8.98
N LEU A 191 -22.97 -7.42 -9.97
CA LEU A 191 -22.69 -6.56 -11.14
C LEU A 191 -23.76 -6.64 -12.24
N GLY A 192 -24.82 -7.44 -12.05
CA GLY A 192 -25.97 -7.51 -12.95
C GLY A 192 -25.90 -8.56 -14.06
N ASP A 193 -24.82 -9.34 -14.17
CA ASP A 193 -24.70 -10.40 -15.19
C ASP A 193 -25.24 -11.74 -14.67
N ILE A 194 -26.58 -11.84 -14.61
CA ILE A 194 -27.28 -13.02 -14.09
C ILE A 194 -26.96 -14.28 -14.91
N ARG A 195 -26.80 -14.15 -16.24
CA ARG A 195 -26.55 -15.30 -17.12
C ARG A 195 -25.21 -15.95 -16.81
N ARG A 196 -24.15 -15.15 -16.66
CA ARG A 196 -22.82 -15.67 -16.32
C ARG A 196 -22.76 -16.14 -14.87
N ALA A 197 -23.45 -15.48 -13.94
CA ALA A 197 -23.58 -15.97 -12.57
C ALA A 197 -24.15 -17.39 -12.54
N MET A 198 -25.24 -17.65 -13.29
CA MET A 198 -25.83 -18.99 -13.41
C MET A 198 -24.90 -20.03 -14.03
N GLU A 199 -24.15 -19.66 -15.07
CA GLU A 199 -23.17 -20.56 -15.69
C GLU A 199 -22.13 -21.04 -14.66
N LEU A 200 -21.58 -20.10 -13.89
CA LEU A 200 -20.61 -20.40 -12.85
C LEU A 200 -21.22 -21.18 -11.69
N THR A 201 -22.47 -20.88 -11.31
CA THR A 201 -23.19 -21.67 -10.30
C THR A 201 -23.45 -23.10 -10.78
N ARG A 202 -23.72 -23.34 -12.06
CA ARG A 202 -23.80 -24.72 -12.62
C ARG A 202 -22.44 -25.43 -12.54
N ARG A 203 -21.34 -24.74 -12.87
CA ARG A 203 -19.98 -25.29 -12.71
C ARG A 203 -19.71 -25.62 -11.25
N LEU A 204 -20.10 -24.76 -10.32
CA LEU A 204 -19.98 -25.00 -8.88
C LEU A 204 -20.75 -26.26 -8.46
N ILE A 205 -22.04 -26.40 -8.81
CA ILE A 205 -22.86 -27.57 -8.48
C ILE A 205 -22.27 -28.86 -9.07
N SER A 206 -21.64 -28.79 -10.24
CA SER A 206 -20.98 -29.96 -10.84
C SER A 206 -19.74 -30.42 -10.08
N LEU A 207 -19.07 -29.52 -9.35
CA LEU A 207 -17.90 -29.81 -8.54
C LEU A 207 -18.29 -30.21 -7.10
N ASP A 208 -19.28 -29.53 -6.53
CA ASP A 208 -19.84 -29.82 -5.21
C ASP A 208 -21.39 -29.84 -5.27
N PRO A 209 -21.99 -31.02 -5.51
CA PRO A 209 -23.44 -31.18 -5.56
C PRO A 209 -24.15 -30.90 -4.22
N HIS A 210 -23.42 -30.93 -3.10
CA HIS A 210 -23.96 -30.74 -1.76
C HIS A 210 -23.72 -29.32 -1.22
N HIS A 211 -23.23 -28.41 -2.05
CA HIS A 211 -22.95 -27.03 -1.66
C HIS A 211 -24.22 -26.31 -1.17
N GLU A 212 -24.21 -25.86 0.08
CA GLU A 212 -25.39 -25.36 0.81
C GLU A 212 -26.13 -24.24 0.06
N ARG A 213 -25.38 -23.31 -0.53
CA ARG A 213 -25.94 -22.08 -1.14
C ARG A 213 -26.22 -22.19 -2.64
N ALA A 214 -25.52 -23.06 -3.36
CA ALA A 214 -25.46 -22.99 -4.82
C ALA A 214 -26.80 -23.38 -5.45
N SER A 215 -27.44 -24.43 -4.93
CA SER A 215 -28.77 -24.85 -5.39
C SER A 215 -29.84 -23.78 -5.16
N SER A 216 -29.74 -23.04 -4.04
CA SER A 216 -30.67 -21.94 -3.72
C SER A 216 -30.43 -20.73 -4.63
N ASN A 217 -29.16 -20.32 -4.81
CA ASN A 217 -28.77 -19.23 -5.70
C ASN A 217 -29.23 -19.51 -7.13
N MET A 218 -29.06 -20.75 -7.61
CA MET A 218 -29.48 -21.15 -8.95
C MET A 218 -30.99 -20.93 -9.17
N ARG A 219 -31.83 -21.41 -8.26
CA ARG A 219 -33.29 -21.23 -8.34
C ARG A 219 -33.68 -19.74 -8.27
N TYR A 220 -32.95 -18.96 -7.47
CA TYR A 220 -33.19 -17.53 -7.37
C TYR A 220 -32.86 -16.81 -8.68
N PHE A 221 -31.72 -17.11 -9.30
CA PHE A 221 -31.33 -16.54 -10.59
C PHE A 221 -32.28 -16.94 -11.72
N GLU A 222 -32.74 -18.20 -11.75
CA GLU A 222 -33.75 -18.68 -12.70
C GLU A 222 -35.05 -17.87 -12.62
N LYS A 223 -35.55 -17.66 -11.40
CA LYS A 223 -36.76 -16.86 -11.15
C LYS A 223 -36.61 -15.40 -11.61
N LEU A 224 -35.43 -14.79 -11.41
CA LEU A 224 -35.17 -13.42 -11.87
C LEU A 224 -35.21 -13.31 -13.40
N LEU A 225 -34.59 -14.26 -14.12
CA LEU A 225 -34.63 -14.28 -15.58
C LEU A 225 -36.04 -14.56 -16.14
N GLU A 226 -36.85 -15.37 -15.47
CA GLU A 226 -38.26 -15.57 -15.84
C GLU A 226 -39.05 -14.27 -15.70
N ASN A 227 -38.90 -13.56 -14.58
CA ASN A 227 -39.55 -12.27 -14.37
C ASN A 227 -39.10 -11.21 -15.41
N GLU A 228 -37.82 -11.18 -15.79
CA GLU A 228 -37.34 -10.27 -16.85
C GLU A 228 -37.97 -10.56 -18.22
N LYS A 229 -38.18 -11.84 -18.54
CA LYS A 229 -38.85 -12.25 -19.78
C LYS A 229 -40.33 -11.87 -19.78
N GLU A 230 -41.00 -11.97 -18.63
CA GLU A 230 -42.40 -11.56 -18.48
C GLU A 230 -42.58 -10.03 -18.51
N ALA A 231 -41.58 -9.28 -18.05
CA ALA A 231 -41.62 -7.81 -17.99
C ALA A 231 -41.34 -7.09 -19.33
N LYS A 232 -40.80 -7.76 -20.35
CA LYS A 232 -40.57 -7.20 -21.69
C LYS A 232 -41.67 -7.64 -22.67
N PRO A 233 -42.66 -6.80 -23.02
CA PRO A 233 -43.67 -7.15 -24.01
C PRO A 233 -43.07 -7.18 -25.42
N PHE A 234 -43.64 -8.03 -26.26
CA PHE A 234 -43.23 -8.44 -27.61
C PHE A 234 -43.24 -7.34 -28.71
N ASN A 235 -43.09 -6.06 -28.37
CA ASN A 235 -43.14 -4.95 -29.33
C ASN A 235 -42.16 -3.84 -28.96
N GLU A 236 -40.88 -4.13 -29.08
CA GLU A 236 -39.87 -3.13 -29.38
C GLU A 236 -38.70 -3.86 -30.05
N SER A 237 -38.63 -3.77 -31.38
CA SER A 237 -37.37 -3.88 -32.10
C SER A 237 -36.52 -2.70 -31.66
N SER A 238 -35.85 -2.83 -30.52
CA SER A 238 -35.04 -1.77 -29.95
C SER A 238 -33.58 -2.20 -29.89
N ASP A 239 -32.80 -1.59 -30.78
CA ASP A 239 -31.36 -1.37 -30.65
C ASP A 239 -31.05 -0.48 -29.42
N THR A 240 -31.68 -0.74 -28.27
CA THR A 240 -31.42 -0.03 -27.03
C THR A 240 -30.97 -1.01 -25.96
N VAL A 241 -29.64 -1.10 -25.90
CA VAL A 241 -28.85 -1.50 -24.74
C VAL A 241 -29.12 -2.92 -24.26
N GLU A 242 -28.84 -3.87 -25.15
CA GLU A 242 -27.95 -4.94 -24.74
C GLU A 242 -26.72 -4.25 -24.11
N ALA A 243 -26.70 -4.10 -22.79
CA ALA A 243 -25.45 -4.00 -22.06
C ALA A 243 -24.80 -5.38 -22.19
N THR A 244 -24.36 -5.70 -23.40
CA THR A 244 -23.38 -6.72 -23.69
C THR A 244 -22.16 -6.31 -22.90
N THR A 245 -22.04 -6.87 -21.70
CA THR A 245 -20.73 -7.13 -21.10
C THR A 245 -19.95 -7.86 -22.18
N ASN A 246 -19.09 -7.14 -22.91
CA ASN A 246 -18.26 -7.69 -23.97
C ASN A 246 -17.40 -8.82 -23.37
N GLY A 247 -17.85 -10.08 -23.47
CA GLY A 247 -17.07 -11.26 -23.07
C GLY A 247 -16.70 -11.39 -21.59
N GLY A 248 -17.37 -10.68 -20.67
CA GLY A 248 -17.01 -10.69 -19.24
C GLY A 248 -16.06 -9.59 -18.78
N ILE A 249 -15.96 -8.51 -19.56
CA ILE A 249 -15.36 -7.26 -19.12
C ILE A 249 -16.42 -6.50 -18.33
N TYR A 250 -16.14 -6.23 -17.06
CA TYR A 250 -16.99 -5.43 -16.17
C TYR A 250 -16.41 -4.03 -16.07
N GLU A 251 -17.27 -3.02 -16.02
CA GLU A 251 -16.84 -1.65 -15.79
C GLU A 251 -16.80 -1.36 -14.29
N ARG A 252 -15.83 -0.54 -13.88
CA ARG A 252 -15.72 -0.08 -12.50
C ARG A 252 -16.96 0.77 -12.17
N PRO A 253 -17.61 0.56 -11.00
CA PRO A 253 -18.70 1.43 -10.56
C PRO A 253 -18.28 2.90 -10.50
N GLN A 254 -19.26 3.80 -10.66
CA GLN A 254 -19.00 5.24 -10.58
C GLN A 254 -18.43 5.60 -9.20
N ASP A 255 -17.30 6.30 -9.21
CA ASP A 255 -16.63 6.72 -7.98
C ASP A 255 -17.29 7.96 -7.35
N TYR A 256 -17.09 8.15 -6.04
CA TYR A 256 -17.55 9.35 -5.35
C TYR A 256 -16.76 10.61 -5.73
N LEU A 257 -15.54 10.45 -6.23
CA LEU A 257 -14.74 11.54 -6.79
C LEU A 257 -15.07 11.72 -8.28
N PRO A 258 -15.73 12.84 -8.67
CA PRO A 258 -16.08 13.08 -10.08
C PRO A 258 -14.86 13.17 -11.01
N GLU A 259 -13.71 13.56 -10.46
CA GLU A 259 -12.46 13.77 -11.18
C GLU A 259 -11.50 12.57 -11.11
N ARG A 260 -11.94 11.41 -10.61
CA ARG A 260 -11.07 10.24 -10.40
C ARG A 260 -10.37 9.81 -11.68
N GLU A 261 -11.09 9.75 -12.79
CA GLU A 261 -10.52 9.33 -14.08
C GLU A 261 -9.41 10.27 -14.57
N ILE A 262 -9.61 11.59 -14.42
CA ILE A 262 -8.61 12.62 -14.77
C ILE A 262 -7.39 12.50 -13.85
N TYR A 263 -7.62 12.34 -12.55
CA TYR A 263 -6.56 12.13 -11.56
C TYR A 263 -5.72 10.89 -11.88
N GLU A 264 -6.34 9.74 -12.12
CA GLU A 264 -5.64 8.50 -12.43
C GLU A 264 -4.92 8.58 -13.79
N ALA A 265 -5.52 9.23 -14.80
CA ALA A 265 -4.86 9.50 -16.07
C ALA A 265 -3.58 10.34 -15.91
N LEU A 266 -3.61 11.36 -15.06
CA LEU A 266 -2.42 12.15 -14.75
C LEU A 266 -1.33 11.32 -14.07
N CYS A 267 -1.72 10.41 -13.16
CA CYS A 267 -0.77 9.48 -12.53
C CYS A 267 -0.11 8.54 -13.54
N ARG A 268 -0.79 8.20 -14.64
CA ARG A 268 -0.21 7.44 -15.76
C ARG A 268 0.61 8.28 -16.74
N GLY A 269 0.71 9.59 -16.53
CA GLY A 269 1.37 10.51 -17.46
C GLY A 269 0.55 10.82 -18.72
N GLU A 270 -0.76 10.54 -18.71
CA GLU A 270 -1.71 10.83 -19.80
C GLU A 270 -2.24 12.27 -19.74
N GLY A 271 -1.57 13.14 -18.98
CA GLY A 271 -1.96 14.53 -18.77
C GLY A 271 -1.88 15.44 -19.98
N VAL A 272 -2.24 16.70 -19.77
CA VAL A 272 -2.18 17.73 -20.81
C VAL A 272 -0.72 17.95 -21.19
N LYS A 273 -0.35 17.49 -22.40
CA LYS A 273 0.96 17.80 -22.97
C LYS A 273 0.99 19.27 -23.37
N MET A 274 1.93 20.03 -22.81
CA MET A 274 2.13 21.42 -23.20
C MET A 274 2.38 21.53 -24.71
N THR A 275 1.72 22.48 -25.35
CA THR A 275 2.02 22.78 -26.76
C THR A 275 3.46 23.29 -26.88
N PRO A 276 4.15 23.07 -28.02
CA PRO A 276 5.50 23.60 -28.21
C PRO A 276 5.60 25.12 -28.00
N ARG A 277 4.50 25.85 -28.27
CA ARG A 277 4.40 27.30 -28.01
C ARG A 277 4.38 27.63 -26.52
N ARG A 278 3.66 26.87 -25.69
CA ARG A 278 3.66 27.05 -24.22
C ARG A 278 4.98 26.61 -23.61
N GLN A 279 5.52 25.48 -24.06
CA GLN A 279 6.81 24.97 -23.57
C GLN A 279 7.96 25.94 -23.81
N LYS A 280 7.97 26.67 -24.94
CA LYS A 280 8.96 27.75 -25.20
C LYS A 280 8.91 28.92 -24.21
N ARG A 281 7.83 29.06 -23.43
CA ARG A 281 7.69 30.08 -22.39
C ARG A 281 8.21 29.62 -21.04
N LEU A 282 8.46 28.32 -20.86
CA LEU A 282 9.10 27.77 -19.67
C LEU A 282 10.61 27.93 -19.82
N PHE A 283 11.27 28.41 -18.77
CA PHE A 283 12.71 28.66 -18.83
C PHE A 283 13.40 28.29 -17.51
N CYS A 284 14.59 27.73 -17.63
CA CYS A 284 15.49 27.53 -16.49
C CYS A 284 16.27 28.81 -16.22
N ARG A 285 16.48 29.14 -14.95
CA ARG A 285 17.19 30.35 -14.53
C ARG A 285 17.92 30.15 -13.21
N TYR A 286 18.83 31.07 -12.91
CA TYR A 286 19.41 31.20 -11.58
C TYR A 286 18.59 32.19 -10.76
N HIS A 287 17.91 31.69 -9.73
CA HIS A 287 17.08 32.46 -8.83
C HIS A 287 17.90 33.07 -7.71
N ASN A 288 17.81 34.40 -7.56
CA ASN A 288 18.55 35.17 -6.57
C ASN A 288 17.68 35.70 -5.42
N GLY A 289 16.47 35.15 -5.22
CA GLY A 289 15.60 35.52 -4.10
C GLY A 289 15.19 36.98 -4.10
N ASN A 290 14.92 37.57 -5.26
CA ASN A 290 14.63 39.00 -5.42
C ASN A 290 15.76 39.89 -4.85
N GLN A 291 17.00 39.60 -5.23
CA GLN A 291 18.21 40.29 -4.73
C GLN A 291 18.54 40.01 -3.26
N ASN A 292 18.18 38.82 -2.76
CA ASN A 292 18.64 38.36 -1.46
C ASN A 292 20.19 38.30 -1.44
N PRO A 293 20.88 38.98 -0.50
CA PRO A 293 22.34 39.06 -0.50
C PRO A 293 23.05 37.70 -0.51
N HIS A 294 22.48 36.68 0.13
CA HIS A 294 23.05 35.33 0.14
C HIS A 294 22.90 34.63 -1.21
N LEU A 295 21.77 34.83 -1.90
CA LEU A 295 21.48 34.18 -3.18
C LEU A 295 22.08 34.92 -4.38
N LEU A 296 22.62 36.12 -4.20
CA LEU A 296 23.46 36.77 -5.21
C LEU A 296 24.79 36.03 -5.44
N ILE A 297 25.31 35.38 -4.40
CA ILE A 297 26.58 34.64 -4.44
C ILE A 297 26.33 33.15 -4.74
N ALA A 298 25.24 32.59 -4.22
CA ALA A 298 24.85 31.20 -4.41
C ALA A 298 23.38 31.10 -4.84
N PRO A 299 23.04 31.44 -6.09
CA PRO A 299 21.67 31.36 -6.58
C PRO A 299 21.21 29.90 -6.73
N PHE A 300 19.92 29.68 -6.53
CA PHE A 300 19.32 28.36 -6.79
C PHE A 300 19.01 28.20 -8.27
N LYS A 301 19.07 26.96 -8.76
CA LYS A 301 18.58 26.65 -10.11
C LYS A 301 17.07 26.52 -10.03
N GLU A 302 16.36 27.31 -10.82
CA GLU A 302 14.90 27.33 -10.93
C GLU A 302 14.49 26.89 -12.33
N GLU A 303 13.40 26.14 -12.42
CA GLU A 303 12.75 25.72 -13.67
C GLU A 303 11.25 25.90 -13.54
N ASP A 304 10.62 26.42 -14.60
CA ASP A 304 9.17 26.49 -14.67
C ASP A 304 8.58 25.12 -15.01
N GLU A 305 7.86 24.53 -14.08
CA GLU A 305 7.06 23.30 -14.30
C GLU A 305 5.75 23.63 -15.03
N TRP A 306 5.18 24.81 -14.75
CA TRP A 306 3.93 25.26 -15.36
C TRP A 306 3.81 26.78 -15.43
N ASP A 307 3.17 27.30 -16.48
CA ASP A 307 3.04 28.74 -16.75
C ASP A 307 1.81 29.39 -16.07
N SER A 308 0.67 28.69 -15.97
CA SER A 308 -0.54 29.21 -15.30
C SER A 308 -1.46 28.08 -14.79
N PRO A 309 -1.69 27.97 -13.46
CA PRO A 309 -0.99 28.67 -12.37
C PRO A 309 0.52 28.49 -12.44
N HIS A 310 1.29 29.49 -11.97
CA HIS A 310 2.74 29.39 -12.03
C HIS A 310 3.24 28.37 -11.00
N ILE A 311 3.91 27.31 -11.48
CA ILE A 311 4.55 26.31 -10.64
C ILE A 311 6.01 26.25 -11.01
N VAL A 312 6.87 26.33 -9.99
CA VAL A 312 8.32 26.33 -10.17
C VAL A 312 8.95 25.18 -9.40
N ARG A 313 9.99 24.60 -9.99
CA ARG A 313 10.89 23.66 -9.33
C ARG A 313 12.21 24.35 -9.03
N TYR A 314 12.68 24.15 -7.81
CA TYR A 314 14.05 24.48 -7.41
C TYR A 314 14.87 23.20 -7.29
N TYR A 315 16.10 23.22 -7.79
CA TYR A 315 17.03 22.10 -7.69
C TYR A 315 18.05 22.32 -6.59
N ASP A 316 18.58 21.20 -6.07
CA ASP A 316 19.65 21.17 -5.06
C ASP A 316 19.26 21.95 -3.78
N VAL A 317 17.98 21.89 -3.40
CA VAL A 317 17.40 22.60 -2.25
C VAL A 317 17.78 21.92 -0.94
N LEU A 318 17.84 20.58 -0.93
CA LEU A 318 18.24 19.78 0.23
C LEU A 318 19.41 18.88 -0.14
N SER A 319 20.43 18.79 0.73
CA SER A 319 21.50 17.81 0.58
C SER A 319 21.08 16.42 1.08
N ASP A 320 21.83 15.40 0.70
CA ASP A 320 21.57 14.03 1.15
C ASP A 320 21.71 13.88 2.67
N GLU A 321 22.66 14.58 3.29
CA GLU A 321 22.87 14.59 4.73
C GLU A 321 21.69 15.25 5.47
N GLU A 322 21.18 16.37 4.94
CA GLU A 322 20.00 17.05 5.50
C GLU A 322 18.76 16.17 5.39
N ILE A 323 18.57 15.52 4.24
CA ILE A 323 17.46 14.59 4.01
C ILE A 323 17.47 13.45 5.01
N GLU A 324 18.62 12.78 5.20
CA GLU A 324 18.70 11.65 6.11
C GLU A 324 18.53 12.09 7.57
N LYS A 325 19.04 13.27 7.95
CA LYS A 325 18.82 13.82 9.29
C LYS A 325 17.34 14.12 9.54
N ILE A 326 16.65 14.74 8.59
CA ILE A 326 15.21 15.02 8.69
C ILE A 326 14.42 13.71 8.80
N LYS A 327 14.76 12.68 8.02
CA LYS A 327 14.12 11.36 8.12
C LYS A 327 14.36 10.70 9.48
N GLU A 328 15.57 10.80 10.03
CA GLU A 328 15.91 10.28 11.36
C GLU A 328 15.03 10.90 12.44
N LEU A 329 14.89 12.23 12.45
CA LEU A 329 14.05 12.98 13.39
C LEU A 329 12.55 12.65 13.22
N ALA A 330 12.11 12.44 11.98
CA ALA A 330 10.72 12.16 11.64
C ALA A 330 10.27 10.74 12.02
N LYS A 331 11.10 9.72 11.77
CA LYS A 331 10.78 8.29 11.99
C LYS A 331 10.09 7.98 13.33
N PRO A 332 10.59 8.42 14.50
CA PRO A 332 9.94 8.12 15.78
C PRO A 332 8.62 8.87 15.99
N LYS A 333 8.40 9.98 15.27
CA LYS A 333 7.20 10.82 15.34
C LYS A 333 6.16 10.47 14.26
N LEU A 334 6.46 9.54 13.35
CA LEU A 334 5.56 9.17 12.25
C LEU A 334 4.32 8.44 12.76
N ALA A 335 3.16 9.09 12.67
CA ALA A 335 1.86 8.49 12.91
C ALA A 335 1.09 8.35 11.60
N ARG A 336 0.17 7.39 11.51
CA ARG A 336 -0.78 7.30 10.39
C ARG A 336 -1.55 8.61 10.32
N ALA A 337 -1.61 9.24 9.15
CA ALA A 337 -2.29 10.51 8.99
C ALA A 337 -3.77 10.35 9.37
N THR A 338 -4.21 11.09 10.39
CA THR A 338 -5.62 11.21 10.73
C THR A 338 -6.19 12.45 10.05
N VAL A 339 -7.45 12.36 9.63
CA VAL A 339 -8.19 13.48 9.08
C VAL A 339 -9.32 13.82 10.03
N ARG A 340 -9.71 15.09 10.06
CA ARG A 340 -10.89 15.49 10.80
C ARG A 340 -12.12 15.20 9.94
N ASP A 341 -12.97 14.30 10.39
CA ASP A 341 -14.23 13.99 9.70
C ASP A 341 -15.08 15.27 9.62
N PRO A 342 -15.51 15.71 8.42
CA PRO A 342 -16.24 16.96 8.25
C PRO A 342 -17.66 16.93 8.85
N LYS A 343 -18.24 15.74 9.07
CA LYS A 343 -19.58 15.56 9.68
C LYS A 343 -19.50 15.43 11.20
N THR A 344 -18.54 14.68 11.71
CA THR A 344 -18.46 14.35 13.15
C THR A 344 -17.42 15.17 13.91
N GLY A 345 -16.46 15.78 13.22
CA GLY A 345 -15.37 16.56 13.80
C GLY A 345 -14.30 15.73 14.51
N VAL A 346 -14.42 14.40 14.52
CA VAL A 346 -13.51 13.44 15.14
C VAL A 346 -12.35 13.12 14.20
N LEU A 347 -11.15 12.91 14.74
CA LEU A 347 -10.00 12.44 13.98
C LEU A 347 -10.20 10.97 13.60
N THR A 348 -10.34 10.67 12.31
CA THR A 348 -10.50 9.32 11.77
C THR A 348 -9.38 9.00 10.79
N VAL A 349 -9.09 7.72 10.61
CA VAL A 349 -8.16 7.26 9.57
C VAL A 349 -8.90 7.31 8.24
N ALA A 350 -8.44 8.15 7.31
CA ALA A 350 -9.08 8.28 6.00
C ALA A 350 -8.49 7.34 4.96
N ASN A 351 -9.36 6.71 4.19
CA ASN A 351 -8.96 5.92 3.02
C ASN A 351 -8.39 6.79 1.89
N TYR A 352 -8.74 8.08 1.85
CA TYR A 352 -8.28 9.04 0.84
C TYR A 352 -6.88 9.61 1.07
N ARG A 353 -6.31 9.49 2.28
CA ARG A 353 -4.93 9.90 2.60
C ARG A 353 -4.20 8.74 3.26
N VAL A 354 -3.42 8.02 2.47
CA VAL A 354 -2.64 6.87 2.93
C VAL A 354 -1.17 7.27 3.00
N SER A 355 -0.82 7.93 4.10
CA SER A 355 0.54 8.37 4.42
C SER A 355 0.78 8.30 5.92
N LYS A 356 2.03 8.17 6.33
CA LYS A 356 2.45 8.50 7.70
C LYS A 356 3.03 9.91 7.71
N SER A 357 2.69 10.72 8.71
CA SER A 357 3.17 12.09 8.83
C SER A 357 3.69 12.39 10.24
N SER A 358 4.67 13.29 10.29
CA SER A 358 5.19 13.88 11.51
C SER A 358 5.40 15.38 11.28
N TRP A 359 5.47 16.15 12.35
CA TRP A 359 5.74 17.58 12.31
C TRP A 359 7.03 17.84 13.08
N LEU A 360 7.96 18.56 12.44
CA LEU A 360 9.24 18.95 13.04
C LEU A 360 9.22 20.44 13.37
N GLU A 361 9.62 20.73 14.59
CA GLU A 361 9.80 22.09 15.09
C GLU A 361 11.18 22.61 14.72
N GLU A 362 11.32 23.93 14.67
CA GLU A 362 12.60 24.55 14.35
C GLU A 362 13.69 24.22 15.38
N ASP A 363 13.28 24.11 16.64
CA ASP A 363 14.17 23.78 17.77
C ASP A 363 14.47 22.28 17.89
N ASP A 364 13.87 21.41 17.07
CA ASP A 364 14.16 19.97 17.08
C ASP A 364 15.61 19.70 16.65
N ASP A 365 16.14 20.43 15.66
CA ASP A 365 17.52 20.33 15.18
C ASP A 365 17.90 21.54 14.31
N LEU A 366 19.18 21.93 14.34
CA LEU A 366 19.73 23.01 13.51
C LEU A 366 19.50 22.81 12.00
N VAL A 367 19.40 21.56 11.52
CA VAL A 367 19.07 21.26 10.12
C VAL A 367 17.68 21.78 9.77
N VAL A 368 16.69 21.64 10.66
CA VAL A 368 15.32 22.11 10.41
C VAL A 368 15.30 23.64 10.31
N ALA A 369 15.98 24.34 11.22
CA ALA A 369 16.13 25.80 11.18
C ALA A 369 16.81 26.30 9.90
N LYS A 370 17.91 25.65 9.48
CA LYS A 370 18.61 25.99 8.23
C LYS A 370 17.70 25.82 7.01
N VAL A 371 16.92 24.74 6.98
CA VAL A 371 15.98 24.46 5.90
C VAL A 371 14.84 25.48 5.87
N ASN A 372 14.26 25.85 7.02
CA ASN A 372 13.25 26.94 7.11
C ASN A 372 13.81 28.26 6.55
N HIS A 373 14.97 28.72 7.03
CA HIS A 373 15.59 29.95 6.54
C HIS A 373 15.92 29.91 5.04
N ARG A 374 16.32 28.75 4.52
CA ARG A 374 16.53 28.57 3.08
C ARG A 374 15.23 28.77 2.30
N MET A 375 14.12 28.25 2.79
CA MET A 375 12.82 28.49 2.16
C MET A 375 12.40 29.95 2.23
N GLU A 376 12.70 30.68 3.32
CA GLU A 376 12.49 32.13 3.38
C GLU A 376 13.31 32.86 2.30
N HIS A 377 14.58 32.51 2.14
CA HIS A 377 15.45 33.13 1.12
C HIS A 377 14.97 32.85 -0.31
N ILE A 378 14.51 31.62 -0.58
CA ILE A 378 14.02 31.24 -1.91
C ILE A 378 12.69 31.95 -2.21
N THR A 379 11.73 31.89 -1.29
CA THR A 379 10.35 32.35 -1.56
C THR A 379 10.16 33.84 -1.33
N GLY A 380 11.00 34.46 -0.50
CA GLY A 380 10.78 35.81 0.04
C GLY A 380 9.64 35.90 1.05
N LEU A 381 9.05 34.76 1.46
CA LEU A 381 7.98 34.69 2.46
C LEU A 381 8.58 34.35 3.84
N THR A 382 7.97 34.84 4.90
CA THR A 382 8.44 34.53 6.27
C THR A 382 7.97 33.15 6.75
N THR A 383 8.84 32.42 7.44
CA THR A 383 8.50 31.17 8.13
C THR A 383 8.03 31.36 9.57
N LYS A 384 8.06 32.59 10.11
CA LYS A 384 7.66 32.87 11.50
C LYS A 384 6.21 32.52 11.80
N THR A 385 5.34 32.72 10.83
CA THR A 385 3.91 32.42 10.87
C THR A 385 3.56 31.18 10.04
N ALA A 386 4.56 30.53 9.43
CA ALA A 386 4.38 29.31 8.66
C ALA A 386 4.19 28.09 9.57
N GLU A 387 3.54 27.05 9.07
CA GLU A 387 3.38 25.81 9.83
C GLU A 387 4.72 25.11 10.10
N LEU A 388 4.73 24.19 11.06
CA LEU A 388 5.85 23.28 11.29
C LEU A 388 6.20 22.49 10.04
N LEU A 389 7.45 22.04 9.91
CA LEU A 389 7.88 21.27 8.76
C LEU A 389 7.20 19.89 8.81
N GLN A 390 6.19 19.68 7.97
CA GLN A 390 5.51 18.40 7.89
C GLN A 390 6.37 17.44 7.09
N VAL A 391 6.76 16.30 7.67
CA VAL A 391 7.42 15.20 6.94
C VAL A 391 6.38 14.12 6.68
N ALA A 392 6.27 13.67 5.44
CA ALA A 392 5.34 12.62 5.05
C ALA A 392 6.07 11.47 4.33
N ASN A 393 5.64 10.25 4.66
CA ASN A 393 6.06 9.02 4.02
C ASN A 393 4.87 8.34 3.36
N TYR A 394 4.94 8.18 2.04
CA TYR A 394 4.02 7.36 1.26
C TYR A 394 4.75 6.04 0.93
N GLY A 395 4.29 4.97 1.59
CA GLY A 395 4.69 3.60 1.26
C GLY A 395 4.03 3.11 -0.03
N MET A 396 4.04 1.80 -0.25
CA MET A 396 3.35 1.15 -1.37
C MET A 396 1.88 1.55 -1.44
N GLY A 397 1.41 2.02 -2.61
CA GLY A 397 0.04 2.48 -2.84
C GLY A 397 -0.37 3.69 -1.97
N GLY A 398 0.58 4.28 -1.24
CA GLY A 398 0.36 5.49 -0.45
C GLY A 398 0.03 6.65 -1.38
N GLN A 399 -1.08 7.33 -1.13
CA GLN A 399 -1.60 8.42 -1.96
C GLN A 399 -2.13 9.55 -1.08
N TYR A 400 -2.37 10.70 -1.71
CA TYR A 400 -3.27 11.71 -1.17
C TYR A 400 -4.19 12.18 -2.28
N GLU A 401 -5.48 11.89 -2.14
CA GLU A 401 -6.50 12.26 -3.14
C GLU A 401 -6.58 13.78 -3.39
N PRO A 402 -7.15 14.21 -4.53
CA PRO A 402 -7.30 15.62 -4.88
C PRO A 402 -7.87 16.50 -3.76
N HIS A 403 -7.08 17.49 -3.34
CA HIS A 403 -7.41 18.40 -2.25
C HIS A 403 -6.89 19.81 -2.51
N PHE A 404 -7.31 20.73 -1.64
CA PHE A 404 -6.78 22.07 -1.54
C PHE A 404 -5.94 22.18 -0.29
N ASP A 405 -4.83 22.90 -0.37
CA ASP A 405 -4.08 23.26 0.82
C ASP A 405 -4.74 24.42 1.56
N PHE A 406 -5.36 25.36 0.85
CA PHE A 406 -6.12 26.45 1.46
C PHE A 406 -7.48 25.99 1.98
N SER A 407 -7.98 26.70 2.99
CA SER A 407 -9.32 26.47 3.55
C SER A 407 -10.39 27.17 2.73
N ARG A 408 -11.45 26.42 2.41
CA ARG A 408 -12.64 26.94 1.70
C ARG A 408 -13.64 27.51 2.69
N ARG A 409 -14.55 28.37 2.22
CA ARG A 409 -15.63 28.92 3.06
C ARG A 409 -16.66 27.84 3.41
N PRO A 410 -17.16 27.75 4.67
CA PRO A 410 -16.73 28.54 5.83
C PRO A 410 -15.32 28.15 6.28
N PHE A 411 -14.46 29.14 6.49
CA PHE A 411 -13.05 28.93 6.80
C PHE A 411 -12.85 28.10 8.07
N ASP A 412 -11.79 27.30 8.09
CA ASP A 412 -11.41 26.53 9.26
C ASP A 412 -11.10 27.46 10.43
N SER A 413 -11.75 27.18 11.56
CA SER A 413 -11.50 27.84 12.84
C SER A 413 -10.03 27.85 13.26
N SER A 414 -9.24 26.84 12.86
CA SER A 414 -7.81 26.73 13.18
C SER A 414 -6.95 27.81 12.51
N LEU A 415 -7.43 28.39 11.41
CA LEU A 415 -6.71 29.38 10.60
C LEU A 415 -7.07 30.83 10.97
N LYS A 416 -7.88 31.04 12.00
CA LYS A 416 -8.35 32.38 12.39
C LYS A 416 -7.23 33.32 12.82
N THR A 417 -6.12 32.81 13.34
CA THR A 417 -5.03 33.63 13.90
C THR A 417 -3.95 33.97 12.89
N GLU A 418 -3.52 32.99 12.08
CA GLU A 418 -2.43 33.16 11.11
C GLU A 418 -2.92 33.42 9.69
N GLY A 419 -4.22 33.27 9.43
CA GLY A 419 -4.80 33.43 8.09
C GLY A 419 -4.71 32.16 7.26
N ASN A 420 -5.18 32.22 6.02
CA ASN A 420 -5.23 31.07 5.14
C ASN A 420 -3.82 30.68 4.63
N ARG A 421 -3.68 29.47 4.09
CA ARG A 421 -2.40 28.98 3.55
C ARG A 421 -2.15 29.64 2.20
N LEU A 422 -1.25 30.62 2.19
CA LEU A 422 -0.85 31.44 1.06
C LEU A 422 -0.16 30.64 -0.04
N ALA A 423 0.78 29.78 0.34
CA ALA A 423 1.65 29.05 -0.59
C ALA A 423 2.12 27.73 0.02
N THR A 424 2.52 26.82 -0.87
CA THR A 424 3.03 25.50 -0.51
C THR A 424 4.43 25.32 -1.07
N PHE A 425 5.34 24.84 -0.24
CA PHE A 425 6.71 24.48 -0.61
C PHE A 425 6.96 23.01 -0.29
N LEU A 426 6.97 22.17 -1.33
CA LEU A 426 7.04 20.72 -1.22
C LEU A 426 8.42 20.23 -1.63
N ASN A 427 9.20 19.74 -0.68
CA ASN A 427 10.50 19.11 -0.93
C ASN A 427 10.33 17.62 -1.24
N TYR A 428 11.03 17.13 -2.26
CA TYR A 428 11.18 15.70 -2.53
C TYR A 428 12.47 15.17 -1.89
N MET A 429 12.33 14.22 -0.97
CA MET A 429 13.43 13.66 -0.16
C MET A 429 13.78 12.22 -0.55
N SER A 430 13.17 11.70 -1.62
CA SER A 430 13.54 10.44 -2.26
C SER A 430 13.26 10.50 -3.76
N ASP A 431 14.03 9.73 -4.50
CA ASP A 431 13.66 9.34 -5.85
C ASP A 431 12.62 8.22 -5.76
N VAL A 432 11.70 8.20 -6.71
CA VAL A 432 10.64 7.19 -6.79
C VAL A 432 10.74 6.54 -8.16
N GLU A 433 10.92 5.22 -8.18
CA GLU A 433 11.16 4.46 -9.40
C GLU A 433 9.96 4.46 -10.33
N ALA A 434 8.74 4.33 -9.78
CA ALA A 434 7.51 4.45 -10.54
C ALA A 434 6.34 4.99 -9.71
N GLY A 435 5.51 5.82 -10.34
CA GLY A 435 4.37 6.47 -9.67
C GLY A 435 4.76 7.63 -8.77
N GLY A 436 3.89 7.99 -7.83
CA GLY A 436 4.21 9.01 -6.81
C GLY A 436 4.27 10.46 -7.30
N ALA A 437 3.84 10.76 -8.54
CA ALA A 437 3.77 12.13 -9.05
C ALA A 437 2.87 13.04 -8.18
N THR A 438 3.17 14.34 -8.17
CA THR A 438 2.25 15.37 -7.67
C THR A 438 1.49 15.92 -8.87
N VAL A 439 0.18 15.75 -8.90
CA VAL A 439 -0.65 16.06 -10.08
C VAL A 439 -1.67 17.14 -9.77
N PHE A 440 -2.01 17.93 -10.79
CA PHE A 440 -2.98 19.02 -10.71
C PHE A 440 -4.12 18.77 -11.72
N PRO A 441 -5.24 18.15 -11.29
CA PRO A 441 -6.32 17.72 -12.19
C PRO A 441 -6.89 18.82 -13.08
N ASP A 442 -7.11 20.02 -12.54
CA ASP A 442 -7.81 21.11 -13.23
C ASP A 442 -7.10 21.61 -14.51
N PHE A 443 -5.77 21.55 -14.54
CA PHE A 443 -4.97 21.98 -15.71
C PHE A 443 -4.05 20.90 -16.27
N GLY A 444 -4.11 19.70 -15.71
CA GLY A 444 -3.49 18.51 -16.26
C GLY A 444 -1.97 18.43 -16.14
N ALA A 445 -1.38 19.09 -15.14
CA ALA A 445 0.05 18.97 -14.87
C ALA A 445 0.39 17.76 -14.00
N ALA A 446 1.56 17.17 -14.25
CA ALA A 446 2.10 16.06 -13.47
C ALA A 446 3.59 16.32 -13.21
N ILE A 447 3.94 16.39 -11.94
CA ILE A 447 5.28 16.75 -11.48
C ILE A 447 5.88 15.54 -10.78
N TRP A 448 6.88 14.94 -11.42
CA TRP A 448 7.51 13.72 -10.93
C TRP A 448 8.53 14.03 -9.80
N PRO A 449 8.57 13.20 -8.75
CA PRO A 449 9.48 13.40 -7.63
C PRO A 449 10.93 13.23 -8.08
N LYS A 450 11.79 14.13 -7.61
CA LYS A 450 13.25 14.05 -7.82
C LYS A 450 13.93 14.46 -6.53
N LYS A 451 14.75 13.57 -5.95
CA LYS A 451 15.40 13.80 -4.66
C LYS A 451 16.19 15.12 -4.66
N GLY A 452 16.11 15.85 -3.55
CA GLY A 452 16.81 17.11 -3.34
C GLY A 452 16.17 18.32 -4.02
N THR A 453 15.09 18.14 -4.78
CA THR A 453 14.35 19.24 -5.41
C THR A 453 13.16 19.68 -4.57
N ALA A 454 12.67 20.89 -4.80
CA ALA A 454 11.43 21.37 -4.23
C ALA A 454 10.52 21.96 -5.29
N VAL A 455 9.21 21.87 -5.09
CA VAL A 455 8.19 22.47 -5.95
C VAL A 455 7.41 23.49 -5.14
N PHE A 456 7.17 24.65 -5.73
CA PHE A 456 6.52 25.76 -5.09
C PHE A 456 5.38 26.31 -5.95
N TRP A 457 4.26 26.60 -5.30
CA TRP A 457 3.11 27.28 -5.90
C TRP A 457 2.36 28.11 -4.86
N TYR A 458 1.64 29.12 -5.33
CA TYR A 458 0.71 29.89 -4.50
C TYR A 458 -0.66 29.21 -4.51
N ASN A 459 -1.25 29.03 -3.34
CA ASN A 459 -2.61 28.51 -3.18
C ASN A 459 -3.67 29.61 -3.30
N LEU A 460 -3.28 30.86 -3.03
CA LEU A 460 -4.14 32.03 -3.06
C LEU A 460 -3.70 33.00 -4.15
N PHE A 461 -4.65 33.65 -4.80
CA PHE A 461 -4.41 34.87 -5.57
C PHE A 461 -3.84 35.98 -4.69
N ARG A 462 -3.36 37.07 -5.29
CA ARG A 462 -2.91 38.23 -4.51
C ARG A 462 -4.05 38.93 -3.78
N SER A 463 -5.30 38.68 -4.16
CA SER A 463 -6.50 39.15 -3.47
C SER A 463 -6.75 38.45 -2.12
N GLY A 464 -6.11 37.30 -1.88
CA GLY A 464 -6.40 36.40 -0.76
C GLY A 464 -7.45 35.33 -1.08
N GLU A 465 -8.12 35.41 -2.23
CA GLU A 465 -9.04 34.35 -2.67
C GLU A 465 -8.28 33.09 -3.09
N GLY A 466 -8.88 31.93 -2.82
CA GLY A 466 -8.28 30.64 -3.17
C GLY A 466 -8.25 30.39 -4.67
N ASP A 467 -7.09 30.00 -5.21
CA ASP A 467 -6.96 29.58 -6.59
C ASP A 467 -7.40 28.12 -6.72
N TYR A 468 -8.66 27.90 -7.10
CA TYR A 468 -9.25 26.56 -7.26
C TYR A 468 -8.52 25.69 -8.29
N ARG A 469 -7.71 26.27 -9.19
CA ARG A 469 -6.91 25.49 -10.13
C ARG A 469 -5.80 24.72 -9.41
N THR A 470 -5.37 25.16 -8.23
CA THR A 470 -4.29 24.54 -7.43
C THR A 470 -4.72 23.26 -6.71
N ARG A 471 -5.92 22.75 -7.01
CA ARG A 471 -6.35 21.42 -6.60
C ARG A 471 -5.31 20.40 -7.04
N HIS A 472 -4.79 19.65 -6.09
CA HIS A 472 -3.68 18.74 -6.37
C HIS A 472 -3.77 17.46 -5.56
N ALA A 473 -3.05 16.45 -6.02
CA ALA A 473 -3.02 15.13 -5.43
C ALA A 473 -1.60 14.55 -5.46
N ALA A 474 -1.32 13.62 -4.55
CA ALA A 474 -0.16 12.75 -4.63
C ALA A 474 -0.61 11.39 -5.17
N CYS A 475 -0.16 11.06 -6.38
CA CYS A 475 -0.42 9.76 -7.00
C CYS A 475 0.10 8.62 -6.13
N PRO A 476 -0.53 7.44 -6.19
CA PRO A 476 -0.06 6.26 -5.48
C PRO A 476 1.37 5.91 -5.89
N VAL A 477 2.23 5.58 -4.94
CA VAL A 477 3.58 5.08 -5.25
C VAL A 477 3.46 3.65 -5.77
N LEU A 478 3.86 3.43 -7.03
CA LEU A 478 3.79 2.12 -7.68
C LEU A 478 5.01 1.27 -7.31
N VAL A 479 6.21 1.82 -7.47
CA VAL A 479 7.47 1.20 -7.06
C VAL A 479 8.31 2.24 -6.34
N GLY A 480 8.84 1.85 -5.18
CA GLY A 480 9.69 2.71 -4.36
C GLY A 480 9.01 3.19 -3.09
N CYS A 481 9.54 4.29 -2.54
CA CYS A 481 9.00 4.93 -1.36
C CYS A 481 9.16 6.44 -1.46
N LYS A 482 8.06 7.18 -1.38
CA LYS A 482 8.07 8.65 -1.51
C LYS A 482 8.16 9.29 -0.13
N TRP A 483 9.25 10.00 0.10
CA TRP A 483 9.43 10.90 1.24
C TRP A 483 9.35 12.34 0.75
N VAL A 484 8.53 13.14 1.42
CA VAL A 484 8.43 14.57 1.18
C VAL A 484 8.43 15.34 2.48
N SER A 485 8.88 16.59 2.43
CA SER A 485 8.58 17.54 3.48
C SER A 485 7.81 18.72 2.91
N ASN A 486 6.76 19.15 3.61
CA ASN A 486 5.89 20.23 3.20
C ASN A 486 5.98 21.39 4.18
N LYS A 487 6.01 22.61 3.64
CA LYS A 487 5.95 23.85 4.39
C LYS A 487 4.82 24.71 3.84
N TRP A 488 3.87 25.05 4.69
CA TRP A 488 2.77 25.94 4.35
C TRP A 488 3.02 27.33 4.93
N PHE A 489 3.04 28.32 4.05
CA PHE A 489 3.16 29.73 4.43
C PHE A 489 1.77 30.31 4.62
N HIS A 490 1.57 31.10 5.67
CA HIS A 490 0.29 31.77 5.92
C HIS A 490 0.27 33.21 5.40
N GLU A 491 -0.91 33.79 5.26
CA GLU A 491 -1.09 35.20 4.88
C GLU A 491 -0.46 36.16 5.90
N ARG A 492 -0.63 35.89 7.20
CA ARG A 492 -0.12 36.76 8.26
C ARG A 492 1.41 36.81 8.24
N GLY A 493 1.97 38.00 8.39
CA GLY A 493 3.41 38.24 8.30
C GLY A 493 3.95 38.36 6.87
N ASN A 494 3.13 38.07 5.86
CA ASN A 494 3.49 38.17 4.44
C ASN A 494 2.77 39.32 3.70
N GLU A 495 2.01 40.16 4.41
CA GLU A 495 1.16 41.22 3.84
C GLU A 495 1.98 42.25 3.04
N PHE A 496 3.17 42.57 3.54
CA PHE A 496 4.10 43.51 2.88
C PHE A 496 5.13 42.81 1.98
N LEU A 497 5.31 41.51 2.15
CA LEU A 497 6.22 40.70 1.32
C LEU A 497 5.54 40.26 0.01
N ARG A 498 4.22 40.11 0.02
CA ARG A 498 3.39 39.82 -1.15
C ARG A 498 2.19 40.77 -1.21
N PRO A 499 2.39 41.98 -1.76
CA PRO A 499 1.31 42.98 -1.86
C PRO A 499 0.12 42.49 -2.70
N CYS A 500 -1.07 42.97 -2.35
CA CYS A 500 -2.30 42.66 -3.05
C CYS A 500 -2.27 43.10 -4.51
N GLY A 501 -2.98 42.36 -5.36
CA GLY A 501 -3.18 42.68 -6.76
C GLY A 501 -4.20 43.79 -6.95
N THR A 502 -4.32 44.26 -8.19
CA THR A 502 -5.35 45.21 -8.61
C THR A 502 -6.67 44.54 -8.98
N THR A 503 -6.64 43.23 -9.25
CA THR A 503 -7.80 42.41 -9.55
C THR A 503 -7.92 41.22 -8.59
N GLU A 504 -9.08 40.58 -8.60
CA GLU A 504 -9.37 39.42 -7.75
C GLU A 504 -8.54 38.17 -8.12
N VAL A 505 -8.07 38.08 -9.37
CA VAL A 505 -7.36 36.92 -9.93
C VAL A 505 -5.88 37.21 -10.27
N ASP A 506 -5.37 38.35 -9.80
CA ASP A 506 -3.98 38.78 -10.00
C ASP A 506 -2.95 37.94 -9.22
#